data_AF-A0A9E2NKS0-F1
#
_entry.id   AF-A0A9E2NKS0-F1
#
_cell.length_a   1.000
_cell.length_b   1.000
_cell.length_c   1.000
_cell.angle_alpha   90.00
_cell.angle_beta   90.00
_cell.angle_gamma   90.00
#
_symmetry.space_group_name_H-M   'P 1'
#
loop_
_entity.id
_entity.type
_entity.pdbx_description
1 polymer ?
#
loop_
_entity_poly.entity_id
_entity_poly.type
_entity_poly.pdbx_seq_one_letter_code
_entity_poly.pdbx_strand_id
1 'polypeptide(L)'
;MVIKKQYIGKYDGFSKPTHYYMIQNDSHYGIELVQGNSQTITSTYEWISDNEEQTLELIQLLCKHGASPIHLSEIIDNYIV
;
A
#
# COMPACT_ATOMS: atom_id res chain seq x y z
N MET A 1 -2.07 -18.80 8.27
CA MET A 1 -1.29 -17.56 8.34
C MET A 1 -2.28 -16.41 8.35
N VAL A 2 -2.33 -15.60 9.41
CA VAL A 2 -3.34 -14.54 9.58
C VAL A 2 -2.67 -13.20 9.26
N ILE A 3 -3.02 -12.60 8.13
CA ILE A 3 -2.56 -11.26 7.77
C ILE A 3 -3.52 -10.26 8.42
N LYS A 4 -2.98 -9.38 9.29
CA LYS A 4 -3.75 -8.24 9.79
C LYS A 4 -3.69 -7.12 8.76
N LYS A 5 -4.80 -6.41 8.59
CA LYS A 5 -4.93 -5.32 7.63
C LYS A 5 -5.51 -4.09 8.32
N GLN A 6 -4.83 -2.96 8.21
CA GLN A 6 -5.23 -1.68 8.77
C GLN A 6 -5.40 -0.65 7.65
N TYR A 7 -6.54 -0.01 7.60
CA TYR A 7 -6.80 1.08 6.65
C TYR A 7 -6.03 2.34 7.07
N ILE A 8 -5.31 2.94 6.13
CA ILE A 8 -4.53 4.17 6.36
C ILE A 8 -5.20 5.38 5.69
N GLY A 9 -5.66 5.22 4.45
CA GLY A 9 -6.21 6.34 3.71
C GLY A 9 -6.63 5.97 2.29
N LYS A 10 -7.07 6.99 1.55
CA LYS A 10 -7.42 6.87 0.14
C LYS A 10 -6.94 8.07 -0.66
N TYR A 11 -6.73 7.84 -1.95
CA TYR A 11 -6.41 8.87 -2.93
C TYR A 11 -7.42 8.83 -4.07
N ASP A 12 -8.14 9.94 -4.25
CA ASP A 12 -9.21 10.08 -5.24
C ASP A 12 -8.75 10.79 -6.54
N GLY A 13 -7.45 11.08 -6.72
CA GLY A 13 -6.92 11.83 -7.88
C GLY A 13 -6.77 11.03 -9.17
N PHE A 14 -7.06 9.72 -9.15
CA PHE A 14 -7.06 8.85 -10.33
C PHE A 14 -8.48 8.65 -10.89
N SER A 15 -8.59 8.01 -12.05
CA SER A 15 -9.88 7.57 -12.62
C SER A 15 -10.65 6.60 -11.70
N LYS A 16 -9.95 5.92 -10.78
CA LYS A 16 -10.52 5.06 -9.73
C LYS A 16 -9.83 5.36 -8.40
N PRO A 17 -10.56 5.42 -7.27
CA PRO A 17 -9.96 5.68 -5.97
C PRO A 17 -9.03 4.52 -5.57
N THR A 18 -7.85 4.87 -5.07
CA THR A 18 -6.90 3.90 -4.50
C THR A 18 -7.01 3.95 -2.99
N HIS A 19 -7.17 2.79 -2.34
CA HIS A 19 -7.20 2.63 -0.89
C HIS A 19 -5.87 2.02 -0.44
N TYR A 20 -5.31 2.58 0.63
CA TYR A 20 -3.99 2.25 1.15
C TYR A 20 -4.16 1.53 2.48
N TYR A 21 -3.53 0.37 2.61
CA TYR A 21 -3.57 -0.45 3.81
C TYR A 21 -2.18 -0.85 4.26
N MET A 22 -1.94 -0.80 5.56
CA MET A 22 -0.80 -1.48 6.17
C MET A 22 -1.22 -2.93 6.43
N ILE A 23 -0.39 -3.87 5.98
CA ILE A 23 -0.57 -5.30 6.23
C ILE A 23 0.53 -5.79 7.17
N GLN A 24 0.20 -6.72 8.05
CA GLN A 24 1.16 -7.33 8.99
C GLN A 24 1.05 -8.84 8.93
N ASN A 25 2.20 -9.51 8.81
CA ASN A 25 2.32 -10.95 8.99
C ASN A 25 3.45 -11.24 9.98
N ASP A 26 3.11 -11.83 11.13
CA ASP A 26 4.03 -12.03 12.25
C ASP A 26 4.76 -10.72 12.63
N SER A 27 6.07 -10.66 12.39
CA SER A 27 6.92 -9.50 12.66
C SER A 27 7.14 -8.57 11.46
N HIS A 28 6.62 -8.91 10.27
CA HIS A 28 6.84 -8.16 9.04
C HIS A 28 5.64 -7.27 8.71
N TYR A 29 5.94 -6.05 8.27
CA TYR A 29 4.97 -5.06 7.81
C TYR A 29 5.09 -4.85 6.31
N GLY A 30 3.95 -4.58 5.68
CA GLY A 30 3.83 -4.37 4.26
C GLY A 30 2.76 -3.36 3.90
N ILE A 31 2.67 -3.06 2.61
CA ILE A 31 1.75 -2.09 2.04
C ILE A 31 0.87 -2.84 1.05
N GLU A 32 -0.45 -2.64 1.13
CA GLU A 32 -1.40 -3.10 0.13
C GLU A 32 -2.16 -1.91 -0.45
N LEU A 33 -2.20 -1.83 -1.78
CA LEU A 33 -2.98 -0.85 -2.52
C LEU A 33 -4.14 -1.54 -3.23
N VAL A 34 -5.35 -1.06 -2.98
CA VAL A 34 -6.57 -1.57 -3.61
C VAL A 34 -7.22 -0.47 -4.43
N GLN A 35 -7.28 -0.65 -5.75
CA GLN A 35 -7.95 0.26 -6.67
C GLN A 35 -9.04 -0.49 -7.42
N GLY A 36 -10.26 0.03 -7.40
CA GLY A 36 -11.36 -0.68 -8.04
C GLY A 36 -12.68 0.07 -8.08
N ASN A 37 -13.62 -0.50 -8.81
CA ASN A 37 -15.01 -0.11 -8.87
C ASN A 37 -15.90 -1.36 -8.71
N SER A 38 -17.21 -1.21 -8.91
CA SER A 38 -18.18 -2.32 -8.80
C SER A 38 -17.95 -3.51 -9.75
N GLN A 39 -17.06 -3.37 -10.75
CA GLN A 39 -16.82 -4.38 -11.79
C GLN A 39 -15.39 -4.94 -11.78
N THR A 40 -14.42 -4.20 -11.25
CA THR A 40 -13.00 -4.55 -11.32
C THR A 40 -12.28 -4.12 -10.04
N ILE A 41 -11.50 -5.01 -9.46
CA ILE A 41 -10.65 -4.74 -8.30
C ILE A 41 -9.23 -5.15 -8.66
N THR A 42 -8.31 -4.20 -8.58
CA THR A 42 -6.87 -4.42 -8.64
C THR A 42 -6.34 -4.31 -7.22
N SER A 43 -5.65 -5.34 -6.74
CA SER A 43 -4.91 -5.29 -5.48
C SER A 43 -3.46 -5.69 -5.73
N THR A 44 -2.54 -4.92 -5.17
CA THR A 44 -1.10 -5.22 -5.14
C THR A 44 -0.63 -5.03 -3.71
N TYR A 45 0.24 -5.92 -3.23
CA TYR A 45 0.87 -5.77 -1.94
C TYR A 45 2.37 -6.06 -2.00
N GLU A 46 3.09 -5.49 -1.04
CA GLU A 46 4.53 -5.66 -0.92
C GLU A 46 4.96 -5.65 0.55
N TRP A 47 5.88 -6.54 0.90
CA TRP A 47 6.48 -6.58 2.23
C TRP A 47 7.67 -5.62 2.28
N ILE A 48 7.72 -4.76 3.28
CA ILE A 48 8.67 -3.63 3.33
C ILE A 48 9.74 -3.87 4.39
N SER A 49 9.36 -3.97 5.66
CA SER A 49 10.33 -4.16 6.74
C SER A 49 9.69 -4.73 8.01
N ASP A 50 10.53 -5.08 8.98
CA ASP A 50 10.10 -5.44 10.34
C ASP A 50 9.79 -4.20 11.21
N ASN A 51 9.90 -2.99 10.65
CA ASN A 51 9.64 -1.74 11.34
C ASN A 51 8.29 -1.15 10.91
N GLU A 52 7.34 -1.16 11.84
CA GLU A 52 5.99 -0.61 11.66
C GLU A 52 6.01 0.87 11.28
N GLU A 53 6.80 1.69 11.99
CA GLU A 53 6.83 3.14 11.83
C GLU A 53 7.35 3.51 10.43
N GLN A 54 8.43 2.86 9.99
CA GLN A 54 8.97 3.06 8.64
C GLN A 54 7.94 2.70 7.55
N THR A 55 7.24 1.58 7.74
CA THR A 55 6.20 1.14 6.79
C THR A 55 5.03 2.13 6.78
N LEU A 56 4.65 2.64 7.95
CA LEU A 56 3.58 3.63 8.12
C LEU A 56 3.93 4.98 7.47
N GLU A 57 5.17 5.46 7.61
CA GLU A 57 5.64 6.67 6.95
C GLU A 57 5.59 6.54 5.42
N LEU A 58 6.05 5.40 4.90
CA LEU A 58 6.05 5.13 3.47
C LEU A 58 4.63 5.08 2.91
N ILE A 59 3.69 4.36 3.55
CA ILE A 59 2.31 4.32 3.08
C ILE A 59 1.63 5.69 3.14
N GLN A 60 1.94 6.52 4.14
CA GLN A 60 1.43 7.90 4.20
C GLN A 60 1.98 8.75 3.05
N LEU A 61 3.26 8.59 2.71
CA LEU A 61 3.88 9.26 1.57
C LEU A 61 3.21 8.83 0.25
N LEU A 62 3.03 7.53 0.03
CA LEU A 62 2.35 6.98 -1.15
C LEU A 62 0.90 7.48 -1.24
N CYS A 63 0.18 7.55 -0.12
CA CYS A 63 -1.18 8.05 -0.06
C CYS A 63 -1.25 9.55 -0.39
N LYS A 64 -0.29 10.35 0.10
CA LYS A 64 -0.23 11.80 -0.13
C LYS A 64 0.06 12.12 -1.60
N HIS A 65 0.94 11.36 -2.23
CA HIS A 65 1.36 11.59 -3.62
C HIS A 65 0.54 10.81 -4.65
N GLY A 66 -0.33 9.90 -4.20
CA GLY A 66 -1.20 9.12 -5.06
C GLY A 66 -0.45 8.05 -5.84
N ALA A 67 0.10 7.04 -5.16
CA ALA A 67 0.64 5.86 -5.84
C ALA A 67 -0.49 4.93 -6.35
N SER A 68 -0.38 4.39 -7.56
CA SER A 68 -1.33 3.39 -8.07
C SER A 68 -0.82 1.96 -7.81
N PRO A 69 -1.71 0.95 -7.74
CA PRO A 69 -1.27 -0.45 -7.56
C PRO A 69 -0.33 -0.97 -8.66
N ILE A 70 -0.36 -0.36 -9.86
CA ILE A 70 0.46 -0.77 -11.00
C ILE A 70 1.92 -0.34 -10.82
N HIS A 71 2.16 0.75 -10.09
CA HIS A 71 3.50 1.31 -9.89
C HIS A 71 4.10 1.00 -8.52
N LEU A 72 3.40 0.24 -7.65
CA LEU A 72 3.85 0.04 -6.27
C LEU A 72 5.29 -0.50 -6.21
N SER A 73 5.56 -1.65 -6.84
CA SER A 73 6.88 -2.28 -6.77
C SER A 73 7.99 -1.44 -7.40
N GLU A 74 7.72 -0.74 -8.49
CA GLU A 74 8.69 0.22 -9.06
C GLU A 74 9.02 1.35 -8.07
N ILE A 75 8.04 1.85 -7.32
CA ILE A 75 8.29 2.89 -6.32
C ILE A 75 9.08 2.32 -5.13
N ILE A 76 8.74 1.12 -4.67
CA ILE A 76 9.41 0.46 -3.54
C ILE A 76 10.86 0.14 -3.89
N ASP A 77 11.12 -0.44 -5.06
CA ASP A 77 12.47 -0.76 -5.56
C ASP A 77 13.37 0.48 -5.62
N ASN A 78 12.81 1.66 -5.95
CA ASN A 78 13.55 2.92 -5.96
C ASN A 78 13.73 3.54 -4.55
N TYR A 79 12.89 3.16 -3.59
CA TYR A 79 12.93 3.69 -2.22
C TYR A 79 13.88 2.90 -1.31
N ILE A 80 13.97 1.58 -1.50
CA ILE A 80 14.87 0.69 -0.76
C ILE A 80 16.23 0.66 -1.48
N VAL A 81 17.11 1.62 -1.17
CA VAL A 81 18.52 1.67 -1.62
C VAL A 81 19.45 1.48 -0.44
#